data_AF-A0A1I5IQ83-F1
#
_entry.id   AF-A0A1I5IQ83-F1
#
_cell.length_a   1.000
_cell.length_b   1.000
_cell.length_c   1.000
_cell.angle_alpha   90.00
_cell.angle_beta   90.00
_cell.angle_gamma   90.00
#
_symmetry.space_group_name_H-M   'P 1'
#
loop_
_entity.id
_entity.type
_entity.pdbx_description
1 polymer ?
#
loop_
_entity_poly.entity_id
_entity_poly.type
_entity_poly.pdbx_seq_one_letter_code
_entity_poly.pdbx_strand_id
1 'polypeptide(L)'
;MKTTNVAIVNGISLQVVSDDREQLVAVKPVCEILGVAYQSQQAKLKEHPIYSSVITLSVTTGSDGKKYEMVCIPLQFFPGWLFSINPDNVKEEAREQLIKYQLECNKVLFDYFFGRAEFAQKKEQEFSRQMEVVATAKKNFRDAKLVLNEAELKLRQINAMTFEEWQANERQLTIPGFE
;
A
#
# COMPACT_ATOMS: atom_id res chain seq x y z
N MET A 1 -25.67 -16.61 -24.23
CA MET A 1 -26.26 -17.67 -23.36
C MET A 1 -26.02 -17.23 -21.93
N LYS A 2 -27.04 -17.06 -21.07
CA LYS A 2 -26.81 -16.60 -19.68
C LYS A 2 -26.13 -17.72 -18.89
N THR A 3 -24.90 -17.48 -18.42
CA THR A 3 -24.13 -18.46 -17.64
C THR A 3 -24.18 -18.05 -16.17
N THR A 4 -24.60 -18.97 -15.31
CA THR A 4 -24.55 -18.79 -13.85
C THR A 4 -23.22 -19.32 -13.36
N ASN A 5 -22.34 -18.42 -12.92
CA ASN A 5 -21.06 -18.77 -12.29
C ASN A 5 -21.15 -18.54 -10.78
N VAL A 6 -20.39 -19.33 -10.02
CA VAL A 6 -20.18 -19.08 -8.59
C VAL A 6 -18.91 -18.26 -8.42
N ALA A 7 -19.03 -17.00 -7.99
CA ALA A 7 -17.88 -16.18 -7.60
C ALA A 7 -17.74 -16.20 -6.08
N ILE A 8 -16.52 -16.35 -5.57
CA ILE A 8 -16.27 -16.24 -4.13
C ILE A 8 -15.70 -14.85 -3.86
N VAL A 9 -16.46 -14.01 -3.16
CA VAL A 9 -15.98 -12.71 -2.67
C VAL A 9 -15.86 -12.80 -1.15
N ASN A 10 -14.64 -12.78 -0.63
CA ASN A 10 -14.37 -12.88 0.81
C ASN A 10 -15.08 -14.06 1.49
N GLY A 11 -14.98 -15.25 0.89
CA GLY A 11 -15.62 -16.47 1.40
C GLY A 11 -17.14 -16.56 1.16
N ILE A 12 -17.76 -15.51 0.62
CA ILE A 12 -19.18 -15.50 0.23
C ILE A 12 -19.30 -16.09 -1.18
N SER A 13 -19.95 -17.24 -1.29
CA SER A 13 -20.33 -17.86 -2.56
C SER A 13 -21.49 -17.09 -3.19
N LEU A 14 -21.22 -16.34 -4.25
CA LEU A 14 -22.18 -15.52 -4.98
C LEU A 14 -22.63 -16.21 -6.25
N GLN A 15 -23.94 -16.20 -6.49
CA GLN A 15 -24.44 -16.49 -7.84
C GLN A 15 -24.27 -15.25 -8.71
N VAL A 16 -23.33 -15.33 -9.66
CA VAL A 16 -23.10 -14.31 -10.68
C VAL A 16 -23.78 -14.76 -11.94
N VAL A 17 -24.69 -13.94 -12.44
CA VAL A 17 -25.28 -14.13 -13.76
C VAL A 17 -24.49 -13.27 -14.73
N SER A 18 -23.81 -13.92 -15.68
CA SER A 18 -23.15 -13.23 -16.78
C SER A 18 -24.02 -13.34 -18.02
N ASP A 19 -24.35 -12.19 -18.62
CA ASP A 19 -24.53 -12.14 -20.06
C ASP A 19 -23.23 -11.66 -20.71
N ASP A 20 -23.14 -11.74 -22.04
CA ASP A 20 -21.92 -11.45 -22.80
C ASP A 20 -21.48 -9.97 -22.71
N ARG A 21 -22.19 -9.11 -21.95
CA ARG A 21 -21.94 -7.67 -21.84
C ARG A 21 -21.75 -7.18 -20.40
N GLU A 22 -22.45 -7.75 -19.42
CA GLU A 22 -22.34 -7.35 -18.01
C GLU A 22 -22.41 -8.53 -17.02
N GLN A 23 -21.56 -8.46 -15.99
CA GLN A 23 -21.62 -9.34 -14.83
C GLN A 23 -22.57 -8.76 -13.79
N LEU A 24 -23.63 -9.50 -13.46
CA LEU A 24 -24.67 -9.10 -12.52
C LEU A 24 -24.66 -10.00 -11.27
N VAL A 25 -24.87 -9.39 -10.11
CA VAL A 25 -24.99 -10.07 -8.82
C VAL A 25 -26.43 -9.97 -8.33
N ALA A 26 -27.06 -11.12 -8.10
CA ALA A 26 -28.41 -11.17 -7.53
C ALA A 26 -28.37 -10.74 -6.05
N VAL A 27 -29.17 -9.76 -5.67
CA VAL A 27 -29.15 -9.15 -4.32
C VAL A 27 -29.74 -10.10 -3.27
N LYS A 28 -30.80 -10.83 -3.61
CA LYS A 28 -31.53 -11.69 -2.67
C LYS A 28 -30.67 -12.83 -2.09
N PRO A 29 -29.94 -13.62 -2.88
CA PRO A 29 -29.04 -14.64 -2.34
C PRO A 29 -27.98 -14.09 -1.39
N VAL A 30 -27.44 -12.90 -1.66
CA VAL A 30 -26.47 -12.25 -0.77
C VAL A 30 -27.12 -11.87 0.55
N CYS A 31 -28.34 -11.34 0.51
CA CYS A 31 -29.09 -11.03 1.72
C CYS A 31 -29.36 -12.28 2.57
N GLU A 32 -29.70 -13.41 1.95
CA GLU A 32 -29.88 -14.71 2.61
C GLU A 32 -28.59 -15.22 3.27
N ILE A 33 -27.45 -15.09 2.57
CA ILE A 33 -26.15 -15.49 3.11
C ILE A 33 -25.77 -14.61 4.32
N LEU A 34 -25.95 -13.29 4.23
CA LEU A 34 -25.63 -12.36 5.31
C LEU A 34 -26.67 -12.37 6.45
N GLY A 35 -27.88 -12.89 6.22
CA GLY A 35 -28.97 -12.82 7.18
C GLY A 35 -29.59 -11.43 7.32
N VAL A 36 -29.54 -10.60 6.27
CA VAL A 36 -30.16 -9.26 6.25
C VAL A 36 -31.50 -9.28 5.53
N ALA A 37 -32.43 -8.40 5.92
CA ALA A 37 -33.72 -8.29 5.28
C ALA A 37 -33.61 -7.79 3.83
N TYR A 38 -33.92 -8.65 2.86
CA TYR A 38 -33.87 -8.33 1.43
C TYR A 38 -34.72 -7.10 1.06
N GLN A 39 -35.94 -6.99 1.58
CA GLN A 39 -36.83 -5.86 1.27
C GLN A 39 -36.21 -4.52 1.68
N SER A 40 -35.56 -4.46 2.83
CA SER A 40 -34.86 -3.26 3.30
C SER A 40 -33.66 -2.91 2.41
N GLN A 41 -32.89 -3.91 1.97
CA GLN A 41 -31.76 -3.67 1.07
C GLN A 41 -32.22 -3.26 -0.33
N GLN A 42 -33.31 -3.85 -0.84
CA GLN A 42 -33.90 -3.49 -2.12
C GLN A 42 -34.40 -2.04 -2.11
N ALA A 43 -35.08 -1.60 -1.05
CA ALA A 43 -35.51 -0.22 -0.90
C ALA A 43 -34.32 0.75 -0.90
N LYS A 44 -33.28 0.45 -0.11
CA LYS A 44 -32.03 1.25 -0.09
C LYS A 44 -31.39 1.38 -1.47
N LEU A 45 -31.32 0.29 -2.24
CA LEU A 45 -30.77 0.32 -3.60
C LEU A 45 -31.61 1.20 -4.54
N LYS A 46 -32.94 1.14 -4.45
CA LYS A 46 -33.86 1.96 -5.25
C LYS A 46 -33.83 3.44 -4.89
N GLU A 47 -33.58 3.77 -3.62
CA GLU A 47 -33.49 5.15 -3.14
C GLU A 47 -32.09 5.76 -3.32
N HIS A 48 -31.06 4.93 -3.49
CA HIS A 48 -29.69 5.40 -3.59
C HIS A 48 -29.43 6.11 -4.93
N PRO A 49 -28.86 7.34 -4.94
CA PRO A 49 -28.63 8.12 -6.16
C PRO A 49 -27.75 7.43 -7.21
N ILE A 50 -26.82 6.57 -6.77
CA ILE A 50 -25.92 5.83 -7.67
C ILE A 50 -26.53 4.48 -8.08
N TYR A 51 -27.19 3.78 -7.16
CA TYR A 51 -27.60 2.38 -7.41
C TYR A 51 -28.92 2.30 -8.16
N SER A 52 -29.83 3.24 -7.92
CA SER A 52 -31.16 3.28 -8.53
C SER A 52 -31.13 3.28 -10.07
N SER A 53 -30.11 3.86 -10.69
CA SER A 53 -29.95 3.94 -12.14
C SER A 53 -29.27 2.72 -12.77
N VAL A 54 -28.68 1.83 -11.96
CA VAL A 54 -27.86 0.71 -12.45
C VAL A 54 -28.39 -0.66 -12.03
N ILE A 55 -29.29 -0.73 -11.04
CA ILE A 55 -29.96 -1.98 -10.71
C ILE A 55 -30.92 -2.41 -11.83
N THR A 56 -31.00 -3.70 -12.08
CA THR A 56 -31.88 -4.27 -13.10
C THR A 56 -32.65 -5.47 -12.57
N LEU A 57 -33.77 -5.80 -13.20
CA LEU A 57 -34.45 -7.07 -12.99
C LEU A 57 -33.90 -8.08 -14.00
N SER A 58 -33.38 -9.20 -13.51
CA SER A 58 -32.87 -10.28 -14.36
C SER A 58 -33.36 -11.62 -13.84
N VAL A 59 -33.63 -12.55 -14.76
CA VAL A 59 -33.95 -13.94 -14.42
C VAL A 59 -32.68 -14.62 -13.93
N THR A 60 -32.66 -14.98 -12.65
CA THR A 60 -31.55 -15.67 -11.97
C THR A 60 -32.02 -16.97 -11.36
N THR A 61 -31.09 -17.90 -11.14
CA THR A 61 -31.38 -19.13 -10.41
C THR A 61 -31.46 -18.81 -8.92
N GLY A 62 -32.47 -19.31 -8.23
CA GLY A 62 -32.59 -19.25 -6.78
C GLY A 62 -31.73 -20.29 -6.09
N SER A 63 -31.68 -20.25 -4.76
CA SER A 63 -31.03 -21.27 -3.93
C SER A 63 -31.68 -22.65 -4.06
N ASP A 64 -32.92 -22.73 -4.55
CA ASP A 64 -33.69 -23.95 -4.83
C ASP A 64 -33.51 -24.49 -6.26
N GLY A 65 -32.63 -23.89 -7.07
CA GLY A 65 -32.40 -24.28 -8.46
C GLY A 65 -33.46 -23.80 -9.46
N LYS A 66 -34.50 -23.09 -9.01
CA LYS A 66 -35.55 -22.54 -9.89
C LYS A 66 -35.17 -21.15 -10.39
N LYS A 67 -35.78 -20.72 -11.50
CA LYS A 67 -35.52 -19.39 -12.06
C LYS A 67 -36.54 -18.37 -11.53
N TYR A 68 -36.05 -17.22 -11.07
CA TYR A 68 -36.87 -16.11 -10.60
C TYR A 68 -36.35 -14.80 -11.19
N GLU A 69 -37.26 -13.85 -11.40
CA GLU A 69 -36.86 -12.47 -11.66
C GLU A 69 -36.40 -11.83 -10.34
N MET A 70 -35.15 -11.38 -10.28
CA MET A 70 -34.54 -10.81 -9.09
C MET A 70 -33.87 -9.47 -9.40
N VAL A 71 -33.85 -8.58 -8.40
CA VAL A 71 -33.03 -7.36 -8.47
C VAL A 71 -31.55 -7.76 -8.46
N CYS A 72 -30.85 -7.27 -9.47
CA CYS A 72 -29.43 -7.48 -9.65
C CYS A 72 -28.70 -6.14 -9.63
N ILE A 73 -27.49 -6.14 -9.08
CA ILE A 73 -26.56 -5.01 -9.13
C ILE A 73 -25.37 -5.39 -10.03
N PRO A 74 -24.85 -4.47 -10.86
CA PRO A 74 -23.64 -4.75 -11.63
C PRO A 74 -22.45 -5.01 -10.71
N LEU A 75 -21.60 -5.97 -11.08
CA LEU A 75 -20.48 -6.42 -10.25
C LEU A 75 -19.56 -5.28 -9.82
N GLN A 76 -19.38 -4.24 -10.67
CA GLN A 76 -18.58 -3.06 -10.32
C GLN A 76 -19.09 -2.29 -9.10
N PHE A 77 -20.41 -2.31 -8.83
CA PHE A 77 -21.03 -1.62 -7.69
C PHE A 77 -21.27 -2.55 -6.49
N PHE A 78 -21.22 -3.86 -6.71
CA PHE A 78 -21.41 -4.85 -5.65
C PHE A 78 -20.47 -4.63 -4.44
N PRO A 79 -19.15 -4.35 -4.61
CA PRO A 79 -18.29 -4.09 -3.48
C PRO A 79 -18.72 -2.90 -2.63
N GLY A 80 -19.12 -1.79 -3.27
CA GLY A 80 -19.57 -0.58 -2.57
C GLY A 80 -20.89 -0.79 -1.83
N TRP A 81 -21.82 -1.55 -2.42
CA TRP A 81 -23.06 -1.92 -1.74
C TRP A 81 -22.80 -2.83 -0.54
N LEU A 82 -21.99 -3.89 -0.70
CA LEU A 82 -21.64 -4.80 0.39
C LEU A 82 -20.96 -4.06 1.54
N PHE A 83 -20.06 -3.13 1.21
CA PHE A 83 -19.37 -2.28 2.18
C PHE A 83 -20.34 -1.42 3.02
N SER A 84 -21.47 -1.00 2.44
CA SER A 84 -22.47 -0.15 3.12
C SER A 84 -23.35 -0.88 4.15
N ILE A 85 -23.30 -2.21 4.20
CA ILE A 85 -24.10 -3.00 5.15
C ILE A 85 -23.49 -2.88 6.55
N ASN A 86 -24.30 -2.50 7.54
CA ASN A 86 -23.86 -2.47 8.94
C ASN A 86 -23.71 -3.91 9.47
N PRO A 87 -22.52 -4.30 9.99
CA PRO A 87 -22.28 -5.61 10.60
C PRO A 87 -23.21 -5.98 11.77
N ASP A 88 -23.82 -5.01 12.45
CA ASP A 88 -24.77 -5.28 13.54
C ASP A 88 -26.10 -5.84 13.02
N ASN A 89 -26.42 -5.60 11.75
CA ASN A 89 -27.67 -6.05 11.13
C ASN A 89 -27.56 -7.42 10.45
N VAL A 90 -26.37 -8.02 10.43
CA VAL A 90 -26.13 -9.35 9.86
C VAL A 90 -26.27 -10.44 10.92
N LYS A 91 -26.39 -11.70 10.50
CA LYS A 91 -26.32 -12.84 11.42
C LYS A 91 -24.91 -12.97 12.01
N GLU A 92 -24.83 -13.52 13.23
CA GLU A 92 -23.59 -13.59 14.01
C GLU A 92 -22.44 -14.25 13.23
N GLU A 93 -22.73 -15.33 12.49
CA GLU A 93 -21.72 -16.09 11.74
C GLU A 93 -21.16 -15.33 10.52
N ALA A 94 -21.86 -14.30 10.05
CA ALA A 94 -21.43 -13.48 8.91
C ALA A 94 -20.71 -12.18 9.35
N ARG A 95 -20.82 -11.79 10.62
CA ARG A 95 -20.36 -10.49 11.11
C ARG A 95 -18.86 -10.31 10.95
N GLU A 96 -18.07 -11.26 11.44
CA GLU A 96 -16.61 -11.18 11.38
C GLU A 96 -16.10 -11.12 9.93
N GLN A 97 -16.71 -11.90 9.03
CA GLN A 97 -16.34 -11.92 7.62
C GLN A 97 -16.66 -10.60 6.91
N LEU A 98 -17.79 -9.95 7.25
CA LEU A 98 -18.14 -8.63 6.73
C LEU A 98 -17.20 -7.54 7.26
N ILE A 99 -16.84 -7.58 8.54
CA ILE A 99 -15.88 -6.63 9.13
C ILE A 99 -14.51 -6.77 8.44
N LYS A 100 -14.03 -8.00 8.26
CA LYS A 100 -12.77 -8.26 7.54
C LYS A 100 -12.81 -7.70 6.12
N TYR A 101 -13.92 -7.92 5.40
CA TYR A 101 -14.14 -7.33 4.08
C TYR A 101 -14.08 -5.79 4.11
N GLN A 102 -14.75 -5.15 5.06
CA GLN A 102 -14.72 -3.69 5.20
C GLN A 102 -13.31 -3.17 5.54
N LEU A 103 -12.53 -3.87 6.37
CA LEU A 103 -11.15 -3.50 6.67
C LEU A 103 -10.25 -3.59 5.43
N GLU A 104 -10.38 -4.65 4.64
CA GLU A 104 -9.66 -4.81 3.38
C GLU A 104 -10.02 -3.71 2.39
N CYS A 105 -11.30 -3.37 2.26
CA CYS A 105 -11.75 -2.24 1.43
C CYS A 105 -11.14 -0.91 1.90
N ASN A 106 -11.15 -0.64 3.21
CA ASN A 106 -10.54 0.58 3.76
C ASN A 106 -9.04 0.66 3.44
N LYS A 107 -8.32 -0.46 3.54
CA LYS A 107 -6.90 -0.51 3.16
C LYS A 107 -6.72 -0.17 1.67
N VAL A 108 -7.52 -0.76 0.80
CA VAL A 108 -7.45 -0.49 -0.66
C VAL A 108 -7.75 0.98 -0.96
N LEU A 109 -8.78 1.55 -0.32
CA LEU A 109 -9.13 2.96 -0.48
C LEU A 109 -7.99 3.87 0.04
N PHE A 110 -7.42 3.55 1.20
CA PHE A 110 -6.30 4.30 1.75
C PHE A 110 -5.09 4.28 0.82
N ASP A 111 -4.69 3.10 0.35
CA ASP A 111 -3.56 2.93 -0.55
C ASP A 111 -3.79 3.70 -1.88
N TYR A 112 -5.02 3.67 -2.42
CA TYR A 112 -5.37 4.35 -3.65
C TYR A 112 -5.31 5.88 -3.53
N PHE A 113 -5.90 6.44 -2.47
CA PHE A 113 -6.00 7.90 -2.30
C PHE A 113 -4.76 8.52 -1.67
N PHE A 114 -4.14 7.85 -0.69
CA PHE A 114 -3.09 8.42 0.16
C PHE A 114 -1.75 7.72 0.04
N GLY A 115 -1.70 6.48 -0.46
CA GLY A 115 -0.47 5.68 -0.49
C GLY A 115 0.68 6.34 -1.26
N ARG A 116 0.39 7.04 -2.35
CA ARG A 116 1.43 7.78 -3.12
C ARG A 116 2.01 8.96 -2.33
N ALA A 117 1.18 9.69 -1.62
CA ALA A 117 1.61 10.83 -0.81
C ALA A 117 2.43 10.36 0.40
N GLU A 118 1.96 9.31 1.09
CA GLU A 118 2.68 8.70 2.20
C GLU A 118 4.05 8.16 1.75
N PHE A 119 4.10 7.47 0.60
CA PHE A 119 5.35 6.99 0.02
C PHE A 119 6.34 8.13 -0.27
N ALA A 120 5.87 9.20 -0.92
CA ALA A 120 6.71 10.36 -1.24
C ALA A 120 7.26 11.03 0.01
N GLN A 121 6.41 11.21 1.04
CA GLN A 121 6.83 11.77 2.32
C GLN A 121 7.89 10.92 3.02
N LYS A 122 7.67 9.61 3.14
CA LYS A 122 8.63 8.68 3.76
C LYS A 122 9.95 8.65 3.00
N LYS A 123 9.89 8.66 1.67
CA LYS A 123 11.08 8.71 0.81
C LYS A 123 11.88 10.01 1.04
N GLU A 124 11.21 11.15 1.10
CA GLU A 124 11.85 12.46 1.31
C GLU A 124 12.53 12.56 2.68
N GLN A 125 11.85 12.07 3.74
CA GLN A 125 12.40 12.03 5.09
C GLN A 125 13.68 11.18 5.16
N GLU A 126 13.63 9.96 4.61
CA GLU A 126 14.79 9.08 4.62
C GLU A 126 15.91 9.63 3.73
N PHE A 127 15.58 10.23 2.59
CA PHE A 127 16.55 10.88 1.72
C PHE A 127 17.28 12.01 2.47
N SER A 128 16.53 12.89 3.13
CA SER A 128 17.09 13.99 3.94
C SER A 128 18.03 13.48 5.02
N ARG A 129 17.63 12.42 5.73
CA ARG A 129 18.46 11.77 6.76
C ARG A 129 19.78 11.23 6.20
N GLN A 130 19.72 10.52 5.08
CA GLN A 130 20.92 9.96 4.44
C GLN A 130 21.83 11.04 3.86
N MET A 131 21.25 12.12 3.33
CA MET A 131 22.02 13.25 2.80
C MET A 131 22.90 13.90 3.88
N GLU A 132 22.40 14.05 5.11
CA GLU A 132 23.16 14.57 6.24
C GLU A 132 24.33 13.64 6.63
N VAL A 133 24.07 12.33 6.69
CA VAL A 133 25.09 11.30 6.95
C VAL A 133 26.19 11.36 5.89
N VAL A 134 25.82 11.41 4.61
CA VAL A 134 26.75 11.48 3.48
C VAL A 134 27.57 12.78 3.53
N ALA A 135 26.94 13.92 3.82
CA ALA A 135 27.64 15.20 3.92
C ALA A 135 28.70 15.17 5.03
N THR A 136 28.35 14.63 6.21
CA THR A 136 29.25 14.47 7.34
C THR A 136 30.40 13.52 7.02
N ALA A 137 30.10 12.34 6.46
CA ALA A 137 31.10 11.36 6.06
C ALA A 137 32.08 11.93 5.02
N LYS A 138 31.58 12.68 4.03
CA LYS A 138 32.42 13.36 3.03
C LYS A 138 33.32 14.43 3.65
N LYS A 139 32.85 15.16 4.66
CA LYS A 139 33.68 16.12 5.38
C LYS A 139 34.78 15.39 6.14
N ASN A 140 34.42 14.42 6.98
CA ASN A 140 35.37 13.65 7.78
C ASN A 140 36.42 12.96 6.91
N PHE A 141 36.03 12.40 5.76
CA PHE A 141 36.95 11.79 4.81
C PHE A 141 37.95 12.81 4.24
N ARG A 142 37.50 14.02 3.87
CA ARG A 142 38.40 15.07 3.39
C ARG A 142 39.39 15.47 4.47
N ASP A 143 38.92 15.67 5.69
CA ASP A 143 39.77 16.06 6.82
C ASP A 143 40.79 14.96 7.13
N ALA A 144 40.37 13.70 7.19
CA ALA A 144 41.27 12.56 7.37
C ALA A 144 42.28 12.42 6.23
N LYS A 145 41.89 12.69 4.99
CA LYS A 145 42.80 12.67 3.83
C LYS A 145 43.84 13.78 3.90
N LEU A 146 43.47 14.97 4.38
CA LEU A 146 44.42 16.07 4.60
C LEU A 146 45.46 15.67 5.64
N VAL A 147 45.01 15.17 6.79
CA VAL A 147 45.89 14.68 7.86
C VAL A 147 46.83 13.57 7.36
N LEU A 148 46.30 12.61 6.59
CA LEU A 148 47.10 11.54 5.99
C LEU A 148 48.18 12.09 5.06
N ASN A 149 47.82 12.99 4.14
CA ASN A 149 48.76 13.57 3.19
C ASN A 149 49.88 14.36 3.90
N GLU A 150 49.53 15.14 4.93
CA GLU A 150 50.51 15.89 5.73
C GLU A 150 51.47 14.94 6.46
N ALA A 151 50.95 13.87 7.06
CA ALA A 151 51.76 12.87 7.75
C ALA A 151 52.69 12.11 6.79
N GLU A 152 52.20 11.72 5.59
CA GLU A 152 53.03 11.10 4.56
C GLU A 152 54.16 12.01 4.09
N LEU A 153 53.88 13.31 3.92
CA LEU A 153 54.89 14.29 3.52
C LEU A 153 55.98 14.42 4.59
N LYS A 154 55.59 14.57 5.86
CA LYS A 154 56.53 14.60 6.99
C LYS A 154 57.40 13.33 7.03
N LEU A 155 56.79 12.16 6.88
CA LEU A 155 57.51 10.88 6.90
C LEU A 155 58.53 10.78 5.75
N ARG A 156 58.16 11.22 4.54
CA ARG A 156 59.10 11.29 3.42
C ARG A 156 60.26 12.24 3.69
N GLN A 157 60.00 13.41 4.27
CA GLN A 157 61.05 14.37 4.62
C GLN A 157 61.99 13.84 5.71
N ILE A 158 61.45 13.19 6.75
CA ILE A 158 62.27 12.55 7.79
C ILE A 158 63.15 11.46 7.19
N ASN A 159 62.57 10.58 6.35
CA ASN A 159 63.32 9.49 5.72
C ASN A 159 64.41 9.96 4.75
N ALA A 160 64.25 11.13 4.13
CA ALA A 160 65.23 11.71 3.23
C ALA A 160 66.35 12.48 3.95
N MET A 161 66.17 12.79 5.24
CA MET A 161 67.11 13.60 6.01
C MET A 161 68.42 12.85 6.24
N THR A 162 69.54 13.52 6.00
CA THR A 162 70.87 12.96 6.21
C THR A 162 71.44 13.32 7.58
N PHE A 163 72.41 12.52 8.05
CA PHE A 163 73.09 12.78 9.31
C PHE A 163 73.89 14.10 9.26
N GLU A 164 74.50 14.40 8.11
CA GLU A 164 75.25 15.63 7.87
C GLU A 164 74.35 16.87 7.97
N GLU A 165 73.16 16.85 7.38
CA GLU A 165 72.17 17.95 7.47
C GLU A 165 71.68 18.16 8.91
N TRP A 166 71.42 17.08 9.65
CA TRP A 166 71.03 17.16 11.06
C TRP A 166 72.15 17.74 11.95
N GLN A 167 73.40 17.35 11.71
CA GLN A 167 74.55 17.92 12.43
C GLN A 167 74.75 19.41 12.12
N ALA A 168 74.55 19.82 10.86
CA ALA A 168 74.65 21.21 10.45
C ALA A 168 73.57 22.10 11.09
N ASN A 169 72.41 21.52 11.44
CA ASN A 169 71.30 22.21 12.09
C ASN A 169 71.33 22.12 13.63
N GLU A 170 72.52 22.21 14.23
CA GLU A 170 72.72 22.16 15.69
C GLU A 170 72.08 20.94 16.38
N ARG A 171 71.95 19.81 15.67
CA ARG A 171 71.29 18.58 16.15
C ARG A 171 69.80 18.76 16.44
N GLN A 172 69.17 19.80 15.91
CA GLN A 172 67.72 19.98 15.96
C GLN A 172 67.05 19.27 14.79
N LEU A 173 65.99 18.51 15.10
CA LEU A 173 65.21 17.81 14.09
C LEU A 173 64.06 18.72 13.64
N THR A 174 64.39 19.70 12.80
CA THR A 174 63.41 20.60 12.19
C THR A 174 62.96 20.06 10.84
N ILE A 175 61.65 19.95 10.63
CA ILE A 175 61.07 19.49 9.37
C ILE A 175 60.54 20.73 8.62
N PRO A 176 61.14 21.12 7.48
CA PRO A 176 60.74 22.33 6.76
C PRO A 176 59.25 22.32 6.37
N GLY A 177 58.53 23.39 6.72
CA GLY A 177 57.11 23.57 6.41
C GLY A 177 56.13 23.06 7.45
N PHE A 178 56.60 22.60 8.61
CA PHE A 178 55.76 22.15 9.72
C PHE A 178 56.29 22.72 11.05
N GLU A 179 55.82 23.92 11.41
CA GLU A 179 56.03 24.57 12.73
C GLU A 179 54.76 24.52 13.58
#